data_AF-A0A3L7T9N1-F1
#
_entry.id   AF-A0A3L7T9N1-F1
#
_cell.length_a   1.000
_cell.length_b   1.000
_cell.length_c   1.000
_cell.angle_alpha   90.00
_cell.angle_beta   90.00
_cell.angle_gamma   90.00
#
_symmetry.space_group_name_H-M   'P 1'
#
loop_
_entity.id
_entity.type
_entity.pdbx_description
1 polymer ?
#
loop_
_entity_poly.entity_id
_entity_poly.type
_entity_poly.pdbx_seq_one_letter_code
_entity_poly.pdbx_strand_id
1 'polypeptide(L)'
;MNAVASELSTILAARAKARFDGRESAQFAGESLVSWRQVTREELGLPLDRPIIMTGHQAGIWHAGIAEKFVRGAEIAALCGGALVHVVIDHDTNDASLIGFPALVDGRLERLMLERSPVGRGPNVLRRPVRTMRPERAHQTPPSIESALQEIESAVQGAFRRENLAMQMAHAANVLLGARARIDATVAATSFARTSLAAAMRREFALMRGAYNHALEGQRIARLGGDELPFWRLDSANSSRLPLLSSDNTPNALLAPRALALTAIARMGACDLFIHGTGGGKYDGAMEAWMSAVLKVDSQQAIAPMTIVTATRLAPLAQFIEPFDVSATPRALSRLEQDPFADAGVTKAQLLGRIVGSRLEKRAAFVAMRRAIEAARKQRADEINALRARLGANARALRTHALATDRTWPFPFSMTNT
;
A
#
# COMPACT_ATOMS: atom_id res chain seq x y z
N MET A 1 5.15 15.69 19.79
CA MET A 1 5.85 15.20 18.58
C MET A 1 7.30 14.90 18.94
N ASN A 2 7.89 13.84 18.39
CA ASN A 2 9.26 13.42 18.71
C ASN A 2 10.28 14.38 18.07
N ALA A 3 11.24 14.91 18.82
CA ALA A 3 12.19 15.93 18.34
C ALA A 3 12.95 15.50 17.07
N VAL A 4 13.30 14.22 16.97
CA VAL A 4 13.98 13.62 15.80
C VAL A 4 13.14 13.71 14.52
N ALA A 5 11.81 13.55 14.62
CA ALA A 5 10.92 13.63 13.46
C ALA A 5 10.80 15.07 12.95
N SER A 6 10.86 16.06 13.85
CA SER A 6 10.85 17.47 13.50
C SER A 6 12.15 17.87 12.80
N GLU A 7 13.31 17.44 13.32
CA GLU A 7 14.62 17.71 12.69
C GLU A 7 14.71 17.14 11.27
N LEU A 8 14.25 15.90 11.06
CA LEU A 8 14.21 15.30 9.73
C LEU A 8 13.30 16.09 8.77
N SER A 9 12.18 16.62 9.25
CA SER A 9 11.25 17.42 8.43
C SER A 9 11.91 18.73 7.97
N THR A 10 12.69 19.38 8.84
CA THR A 10 13.49 20.56 8.50
C THR A 10 14.54 20.26 7.43
N ILE A 11 15.27 19.14 7.56
CA ILE A 11 16.28 18.72 6.56
C ILE A 11 15.61 18.48 5.20
N LEU A 12 14.47 17.78 5.19
CA LEU A 12 13.73 17.49 3.97
C LEU A 12 13.14 18.76 3.33
N ALA A 13 12.68 19.72 4.14
CA ALA A 13 12.20 21.01 3.67
C ALA A 13 13.33 21.81 2.99
N ALA A 14 14.53 21.83 3.58
CA ALA A 14 15.70 22.46 2.99
C ALA A 14 16.09 21.80 1.65
N ARG A 15 16.04 20.46 1.57
CA ARG A 15 16.29 19.73 0.31
C ARG A 15 15.26 20.04 -0.77
N ALA A 16 13.98 20.08 -0.42
CA ALA A 16 12.91 20.44 -1.35
C ALA A 16 13.09 21.87 -1.87
N LYS A 17 13.44 22.82 -0.98
CA LYS A 17 13.72 24.21 -1.37
C LYS A 17 14.94 24.33 -2.27
N ALA A 18 16.03 23.64 -1.95
CA ALA A 18 17.24 23.61 -2.77
C ALA A 18 16.97 23.02 -4.16
N ARG A 19 16.16 21.96 -4.26
CA ARG A 19 15.71 21.38 -5.53
C ARG A 19 14.87 22.36 -6.35
N PHE A 20 13.97 23.09 -5.69
CA PHE A 20 13.14 24.12 -6.32
C PHE A 20 14.00 25.25 -6.90
N ASP A 21 14.91 25.81 -6.10
CA ASP A 21 15.79 26.94 -6.48
C ASP A 21 16.91 26.52 -7.46
N GLY A 22 17.30 25.25 -7.43
CA GLY A 22 18.39 24.70 -8.21
C GLY A 22 18.12 24.73 -9.72
N ARG A 23 19.19 24.97 -10.49
CA ARG A 23 19.20 24.84 -11.95
C ARG A 23 19.87 23.53 -12.32
N GLU A 24 19.07 22.49 -12.55
CA GLU A 24 19.58 21.21 -13.05
C GLU A 24 19.96 21.32 -14.52
N SER A 25 21.12 20.74 -14.87
CA SER A 25 21.61 20.69 -16.24
C SER A 25 21.20 19.42 -16.99
N ALA A 26 20.63 18.43 -16.29
CA ALA A 26 20.20 17.19 -16.91
C ALA A 26 19.09 17.43 -17.94
N GLN A 27 19.10 16.61 -18.98
CA GLN A 27 18.15 16.69 -20.10
C GLN A 27 17.47 15.34 -20.32
N PHE A 28 16.24 15.42 -20.82
CA PHE A 28 15.47 14.27 -21.25
C PHE A 28 14.76 14.60 -22.56
N ALA A 29 14.90 13.73 -23.56
CA ALA A 29 14.26 13.90 -24.88
C ALA A 29 14.53 15.26 -25.55
N GLY A 30 15.75 15.80 -25.39
CA GLY A 30 16.18 17.08 -25.98
C GLY A 30 15.83 18.32 -25.17
N GLU A 31 15.14 18.18 -24.04
CA GLU A 31 14.68 19.28 -23.19
C GLU A 31 15.29 19.20 -21.78
N SER A 32 15.53 20.35 -21.14
CA SER A 32 16.04 20.37 -19.77
C SER A 32 14.99 19.89 -18.75
N LEU A 33 15.43 19.25 -17.66
CA LEU A 33 14.50 18.86 -16.58
C LEU A 33 13.81 20.06 -15.93
N VAL A 34 14.46 21.23 -15.91
CA VAL A 34 13.84 22.48 -15.45
C VAL A 34 12.66 22.88 -16.35
N SER A 35 12.84 22.82 -17.67
CA SER A 35 11.77 23.07 -18.65
C SER A 35 10.63 22.06 -18.49
N TRP A 36 10.96 20.75 -18.41
CA TRP A 36 9.95 19.71 -18.17
C TRP A 36 9.18 19.93 -16.87
N ARG A 37 9.86 20.41 -15.83
CA ARG A 37 9.22 20.70 -14.55
C ARG A 37 8.20 21.83 -14.66
N GLN A 38 8.55 22.91 -15.36
CA GLN A 38 7.65 24.02 -15.59
C GLN A 38 6.42 23.57 -16.41
N VAL A 39 6.64 22.97 -17.58
CA VAL A 39 5.56 22.53 -18.48
C VAL A 39 4.63 21.52 -17.80
N THR A 40 5.19 20.52 -17.13
CA THR A 40 4.38 19.48 -16.45
C THR A 40 3.55 20.08 -15.31
N ARG A 41 4.08 21.05 -14.55
CA ARG A 41 3.30 21.75 -13.52
C ARG A 41 2.17 22.58 -14.12
N GLU A 42 2.44 23.31 -15.20
CA GLU A 42 1.43 24.08 -15.93
C GLU A 42 0.30 23.16 -16.42
N GLU A 43 0.63 22.06 -17.08
CA GLU A 43 -0.32 21.07 -17.61
C GLU A 43 -1.18 20.40 -16.53
N LEU A 44 -0.63 20.26 -15.32
CA LEU A 44 -1.32 19.69 -14.17
C LEU A 44 -2.04 20.73 -13.30
N GLY A 45 -1.94 22.02 -13.64
CA GLY A 45 -2.52 23.12 -12.85
C GLY A 45 -1.88 23.29 -11.47
N LEU A 46 -0.58 23.01 -11.35
CA LEU A 46 0.18 23.06 -10.11
C LEU A 46 0.93 24.39 -9.95
N PRO A 47 1.24 24.82 -8.70
CA PRO A 47 2.01 26.04 -8.45
C PRO A 47 3.40 26.02 -9.08
N LEU A 48 3.76 27.12 -9.77
CA LEU A 48 5.07 27.32 -10.37
C LEU A 48 6.04 28.11 -9.47
N ASP A 49 5.50 28.84 -8.50
CA ASP A 49 6.18 29.87 -7.70
C ASP A 49 6.72 29.36 -6.37
N ARG A 50 6.52 28.06 -6.04
CA ARG A 50 6.89 27.49 -4.74
C ARG A 50 7.26 26.00 -4.83
N PRO A 51 7.94 25.45 -3.82
CA PRO A 51 8.24 24.03 -3.77
C PRO A 51 6.98 23.15 -3.75
N ILE A 52 7.03 21.98 -4.37
CA ILE A 52 5.97 20.97 -4.35
C ILE A 52 6.44 19.74 -3.59
N ILE A 53 5.75 19.44 -2.49
CA ILE A 53 5.86 18.17 -1.78
C ILE A 53 4.75 17.26 -2.28
N MET A 54 5.10 16.07 -2.74
CA MET A 54 4.14 15.17 -3.38
C MET A 54 4.11 13.81 -2.69
N THR A 55 2.91 13.28 -2.48
CA THR A 55 2.72 11.89 -2.06
C THR A 55 1.48 11.32 -2.73
N GLY A 56 1.43 10.00 -2.89
CA GLY A 56 0.29 9.36 -3.53
C GLY A 56 -0.01 7.97 -3.00
N HIS A 57 -1.22 7.49 -3.26
CA HIS A 57 -1.64 6.12 -2.95
C HIS A 57 -2.82 5.70 -3.84
N GLN A 58 -3.11 4.40 -3.87
CA GLN A 58 -4.40 3.88 -4.34
C GLN A 58 -5.55 4.57 -3.60
N ALA A 59 -6.66 4.83 -4.30
CA ALA A 59 -7.83 5.49 -3.72
C ALA A 59 -8.47 4.64 -2.62
N GLY A 60 -8.98 5.30 -1.58
CA GLY A 60 -9.69 4.67 -0.46
C GLY A 60 -9.51 5.46 0.84
N ILE A 61 -10.17 5.01 1.90
CA ILE A 61 -9.93 5.52 3.26
C ILE A 61 -8.86 4.63 3.90
N TRP A 62 -7.63 5.12 3.89
CA TRP A 62 -6.44 4.32 4.19
C TRP A 62 -6.26 4.05 5.68
N HIS A 63 -5.27 3.23 6.02
CA HIS A 63 -4.78 3.10 7.38
C HIS A 63 -3.76 4.19 7.77
N ALA A 64 -3.46 4.32 9.06
CA ALA A 64 -2.63 5.40 9.61
C ALA A 64 -1.24 5.54 8.98
N GLY A 65 -0.62 4.42 8.59
CA GLY A 65 0.69 4.45 7.94
C GLY A 65 0.71 5.18 6.60
N ILE A 66 -0.40 5.21 5.87
CA ILE A 66 -0.53 5.97 4.62
C ILE A 66 -0.87 7.43 4.95
N ALA A 67 -1.78 7.67 5.89
CA ALA A 67 -2.16 9.01 6.33
C ALA A 67 -0.96 9.82 6.87
N GLU A 68 -0.03 9.18 7.57
CA GLU A 68 1.18 9.82 8.11
C GLU A 68 2.05 10.47 7.02
N LYS A 69 2.03 9.95 5.78
CA LYS A 69 2.75 10.58 4.65
C LYS A 69 2.23 11.98 4.35
N PHE A 70 0.91 12.16 4.46
CA PHE A 70 0.26 13.45 4.21
C PHE A 70 0.50 14.41 5.38
N VAL A 71 0.43 13.92 6.62
CA VAL A 71 0.76 14.71 7.82
C VAL A 71 2.19 15.23 7.73
N ARG A 72 3.15 14.34 7.49
CA ARG A 72 4.56 14.71 7.35
C ARG A 72 4.82 15.59 6.12
N GLY A 73 4.12 15.32 5.01
CA GLY A 73 4.21 16.13 3.81
C GLY A 73 3.71 17.56 4.02
N ALA A 74 2.64 17.75 4.80
CA ALA A 74 2.09 19.07 5.09
C ALA A 74 3.03 19.86 6.01
N GLU A 75 3.64 19.20 6.99
CA GLU A 75 4.68 19.80 7.83
C GLU A 75 5.88 20.26 7.00
N ILE A 76 6.40 19.41 6.11
CA ILE A 76 7.52 19.75 5.23
C ILE A 76 7.15 20.91 4.29
N ALA A 77 5.96 20.86 3.68
CA ALA A 77 5.48 21.92 2.81
C ALA A 77 5.40 23.27 3.55
N ALA A 78 4.87 23.28 4.78
CA ALA A 78 4.81 24.49 5.59
C ALA A 78 6.21 25.06 5.90
N LEU A 79 7.17 24.19 6.24
CA LEU A 79 8.55 24.60 6.57
C LEU A 79 9.31 25.23 5.39
N CYS A 80 8.99 24.87 4.14
CA CYS A 80 9.63 25.44 2.95
C CYS A 80 8.76 26.46 2.19
N GLY A 81 7.58 26.82 2.71
CA GLY A 81 6.62 27.67 2.01
C GLY A 81 6.05 27.04 0.73
N GLY A 82 6.06 25.71 0.65
CA GLY A 82 5.62 24.92 -0.49
C GLY A 82 4.13 24.55 -0.47
N ALA A 83 3.75 23.69 -1.40
CA ALA A 83 2.41 23.10 -1.52
C ALA A 83 2.47 21.58 -1.37
N LEU A 84 1.47 21.00 -0.69
CA LEU A 84 1.30 19.54 -0.63
C LEU A 84 0.33 19.07 -1.72
N VAL A 85 0.80 18.15 -2.57
CA VAL A 85 0.03 17.57 -3.66
C VAL A 85 -0.23 16.08 -3.42
N HIS A 86 -1.51 15.69 -3.49
CA HIS A 86 -1.95 14.30 -3.44
C HIS A 86 -2.07 13.72 -4.86
N VAL A 87 -1.25 12.71 -5.17
CA VAL A 87 -1.39 11.91 -6.40
C VAL A 87 -2.28 10.69 -6.15
N VAL A 88 -3.42 10.62 -6.83
CA VAL A 88 -4.38 9.53 -6.71
C VAL A 88 -4.07 8.47 -7.76
N ILE A 89 -3.76 7.24 -7.34
CA ILE A 89 -3.61 6.10 -8.28
C ILE A 89 -5.01 5.60 -8.66
N ASP A 90 -5.70 6.43 -9.46
CA ASP A 90 -7.10 6.30 -9.85
C ASP A 90 -7.38 5.10 -10.75
N HIS A 91 -6.39 4.65 -11.50
CA HIS A 91 -6.46 3.47 -12.35
C HIS A 91 -6.21 2.13 -11.60
N ASP A 92 -6.05 2.16 -10.29
CA ASP A 92 -5.92 0.94 -9.50
C ASP A 92 -7.25 0.17 -9.43
N THR A 93 -7.16 -1.16 -9.35
CA THR A 93 -8.31 -2.07 -9.32
C THR A 93 -8.70 -2.49 -7.90
N ASN A 94 -8.08 -1.91 -6.87
CA ASN A 94 -8.51 -2.08 -5.48
C ASN A 94 -9.96 -1.61 -5.33
N ASP A 95 -10.67 -2.17 -4.35
CA ASP A 95 -11.99 -1.66 -4.03
C ASP A 95 -11.90 -0.43 -3.13
N ALA A 96 -11.81 0.76 -3.74
CA ALA A 96 -11.66 2.03 -3.01
C ALA A 96 -12.82 2.34 -2.05
N SER A 97 -14.00 1.78 -2.33
CA SER A 97 -15.20 1.93 -1.51
C SER A 97 -15.32 0.92 -0.36
N LEU A 98 -14.36 0.00 -0.22
CA LEU A 98 -14.40 -0.98 0.86
C LEU A 98 -13.96 -0.33 2.18
N ILE A 99 -14.93 0.07 3.00
CA ILE A 99 -14.70 0.71 4.30
C ILE A 99 -15.19 -0.24 5.39
N GLY A 100 -14.24 -0.88 6.08
CA GLY A 100 -14.52 -1.73 7.22
C GLY A 100 -14.47 -0.97 8.54
N PHE A 101 -15.38 -1.30 9.45
CA PHE A 101 -15.41 -0.73 10.80
C PHE A 101 -15.58 -1.82 11.87
N PRO A 102 -15.00 -1.63 13.06
CA PRO A 102 -15.20 -2.54 14.19
C PRO A 102 -16.58 -2.30 14.83
N ALA A 103 -17.32 -3.38 15.08
CA ALA A 103 -18.61 -3.33 15.75
C ALA A 103 -18.77 -4.52 16.70
N LEU A 104 -19.69 -4.40 17.65
CA LEU A 104 -20.12 -5.48 18.51
C LEU A 104 -21.37 -6.13 17.93
N VAL A 105 -21.30 -7.42 17.62
CA VAL A 105 -22.45 -8.26 17.25
C VAL A 105 -22.64 -9.32 18.32
N ASP A 106 -23.80 -9.33 18.97
CA ASP A 106 -24.08 -10.15 20.15
C ASP A 106 -22.99 -10.03 21.24
N GLY A 107 -22.51 -8.80 21.47
CA GLY A 107 -21.44 -8.50 22.42
C GLY A 107 -20.04 -8.94 21.99
N ARG A 108 -19.85 -9.37 20.73
CA ARG A 108 -18.55 -9.83 20.20
C ARG A 108 -18.00 -8.84 19.18
N LEU A 109 -16.72 -8.51 19.32
CA LEU A 109 -16.03 -7.66 18.35
C LEU A 109 -15.94 -8.37 17.00
N GLU A 110 -16.51 -7.75 15.97
CA GLU A 110 -16.50 -8.19 14.58
C GLU A 110 -16.10 -7.04 13.66
N ARG A 111 -15.63 -7.40 12.46
CA ARG A 111 -15.42 -6.46 11.36
C ARG A 111 -16.68 -6.43 10.50
N LEU A 112 -17.37 -5.30 10.50
CA LEU A 112 -18.43 -5.01 9.54
C LEU A 112 -17.89 -4.13 8.41
N MET A 113 -18.66 -4.01 7.34
CA MET A 113 -18.35 -3.19 6.18
C MET A 113 -19.50 -2.24 5.92
N LEU A 114 -19.20 -1.01 5.50
CA LEU A 114 -20.21 -0.16 4.89
C LEU A 114 -20.67 -0.79 3.56
N GLU A 115 -21.98 -0.91 3.41
CA GLU A 115 -22.62 -1.27 2.15
C GLU A 115 -22.49 -0.10 1.17
N ARG A 116 -22.56 -0.39 -0.13
CA ARG A 116 -22.29 0.60 -1.18
C ARG A 116 -23.17 0.42 -2.40
N SER A 117 -23.56 1.53 -3.00
CA SER A 117 -24.31 1.54 -4.26
C SER A 117 -23.86 2.68 -5.18
N PRO A 118 -23.55 2.39 -6.47
CA PRO A 118 -23.52 1.06 -7.09
C PRO A 118 -22.31 0.21 -6.66
N VAL A 119 -22.41 -1.12 -6.79
CA VAL A 119 -21.26 -2.03 -6.68
C VAL A 119 -20.61 -2.18 -8.05
N GLY A 120 -19.29 -2.12 -8.12
CA GLY A 120 -18.54 -2.24 -9.37
C GLY A 120 -17.16 -2.84 -9.17
N ARG A 121 -16.55 -3.33 -10.25
CA ARG A 121 -15.18 -3.84 -10.30
C ARG A 121 -14.39 -3.06 -11.36
N GLY A 122 -13.08 -3.27 -11.40
CA GLY A 122 -12.20 -2.63 -12.37
C GLY A 122 -11.52 -1.38 -11.84
N PRO A 123 -10.80 -0.64 -12.71
CA PRO A 123 -10.11 0.59 -12.35
C PRO A 123 -11.05 1.64 -11.74
N ASN A 124 -10.68 2.24 -10.62
CA ASN A 124 -11.55 3.18 -9.90
C ASN A 124 -11.89 4.46 -10.67
N VAL A 125 -11.05 4.87 -11.63
CA VAL A 125 -11.32 5.99 -12.55
C VAL A 125 -12.50 5.72 -13.48
N LEU A 126 -12.80 4.44 -13.78
CA LEU A 126 -13.93 4.03 -14.62
C LEU A 126 -15.20 3.76 -13.80
N ARG A 127 -15.10 3.81 -12.47
CA ARG A 127 -16.21 3.53 -11.55
C ARG A 127 -16.90 4.83 -11.15
N ARG A 128 -18.23 4.81 -11.13
CA ARG A 128 -19.04 5.93 -10.62
C ARG A 128 -18.83 6.11 -9.11
N PRO A 129 -18.95 7.33 -8.59
CA PRO A 129 -19.05 7.56 -7.15
C PRO A 129 -20.15 6.70 -6.52
N VAL A 130 -19.95 6.32 -5.26
CA VAL A 130 -20.87 5.45 -4.51
C VAL A 130 -21.47 6.18 -3.33
N ARG A 131 -22.69 5.80 -2.96
CA ARG A 131 -23.25 6.08 -1.64
C ARG A 131 -22.88 4.94 -0.71
N THR A 132 -22.64 5.25 0.56
CA THR A 132 -22.37 4.26 1.60
C THR A 132 -23.51 4.18 2.59
N MET A 133 -23.77 2.99 3.12
CA MET A 133 -24.83 2.72 4.09
C MET A 133 -24.31 1.76 5.16
N ARG A 134 -24.84 1.84 6.37
CA ARG A 134 -24.58 0.82 7.38
C ARG A 134 -25.35 -0.46 7.04
N PRO A 135 -24.79 -1.64 7.34
CA PRO A 135 -25.50 -2.89 7.11
C PRO A 135 -26.72 -3.00 8.01
N GLU A 136 -27.78 -3.64 7.52
CA GLU A 136 -29.03 -3.86 8.28
C GLU A 136 -28.83 -4.78 9.50
N ARG A 137 -27.76 -5.59 9.50
CA ARG A 137 -27.42 -6.50 10.59
C ARG A 137 -27.35 -5.74 11.92
N ALA A 138 -28.06 -6.19 12.95
CA ALA A 138 -28.00 -5.59 14.28
C ALA A 138 -26.58 -5.59 14.83
N HIS A 139 -26.10 -4.41 15.26
CA HIS A 139 -24.75 -4.21 15.80
C HIS A 139 -24.71 -2.98 16.71
N GLN A 140 -23.66 -2.90 17.53
CA GLN A 140 -23.34 -1.70 18.31
C GLN A 140 -21.93 -1.24 17.95
N THR A 141 -21.78 0.03 17.57
CA THR A 141 -20.46 0.60 17.32
C THR A 141 -19.88 1.13 18.64
N PRO A 142 -18.62 0.80 19.00
CA PRO A 142 -17.98 1.41 20.16
C PRO A 142 -17.99 2.95 20.04
N PRO A 143 -18.23 3.72 21.12
CA PRO A 143 -18.35 5.19 21.04
C PRO A 143 -17.15 5.90 20.39
N SER A 144 -15.93 5.42 20.66
CA SER A 144 -14.69 5.93 20.06
C SER A 144 -14.59 5.69 18.55
N ILE A 145 -15.32 4.70 18.03
CA ILE A 145 -15.38 4.35 16.62
C ILE A 145 -16.55 5.06 15.94
N GLU A 146 -17.67 5.18 16.64
CA GLU A 146 -18.92 5.75 16.11
C GLU A 146 -18.72 7.18 15.59
N SER A 147 -18.06 8.05 16.35
CA SER A 147 -17.76 9.43 15.93
C SER A 147 -16.93 9.45 14.64
N ALA A 148 -15.85 8.66 14.58
CA ALA A 148 -14.98 8.59 13.42
C ALA A 148 -15.68 7.94 12.21
N LEU A 149 -16.61 7.00 12.43
CA LEU A 149 -17.40 6.40 11.37
C LEU A 149 -18.35 7.41 10.75
N GLN A 150 -19.03 8.22 11.57
CA GLN A 150 -19.90 9.30 11.09
C GLN A 150 -19.12 10.35 10.29
N GLU A 151 -17.90 10.70 10.72
CA GLU A 151 -17.01 11.56 9.94
C GLU A 151 -16.66 10.96 8.58
N ILE A 152 -16.36 9.66 8.53
CA ILE A 152 -16.10 8.94 7.27
C ILE A 152 -17.34 8.98 6.36
N GLU A 153 -18.50 8.63 6.88
CA GLU A 153 -19.78 8.64 6.15
C GLU A 153 -20.06 10.04 5.56
N SER A 154 -19.89 11.08 6.37
CA SER A 154 -20.07 12.48 5.97
C SER A 154 -19.07 12.91 4.89
N ALA A 155 -17.79 12.58 5.04
CA ALA A 155 -16.75 12.92 4.07
C ALA A 155 -16.97 12.22 2.71
N VAL A 156 -17.35 10.94 2.73
CA VAL A 156 -17.67 10.18 1.51
C VAL A 156 -18.90 10.76 0.82
N GLN A 157 -19.94 11.10 1.57
CA GLN A 157 -21.15 11.72 1.04
C GLN A 157 -20.87 13.12 0.46
N GLY A 158 -20.07 13.93 1.16
CA GLY A 158 -19.67 15.27 0.70
C GLY A 158 -18.87 15.24 -0.61
N ALA A 159 -18.14 14.16 -0.87
CA ALA A 159 -17.37 13.97 -2.10
C ALA A 159 -18.16 13.26 -3.23
N PHE A 160 -19.46 12.97 -3.05
CA PHE A 160 -20.24 12.17 -4.01
C PHE A 160 -20.32 12.76 -5.43
N ARG A 161 -20.14 14.08 -5.59
CA ARG A 161 -20.19 14.76 -6.90
C ARG A 161 -18.86 14.76 -7.66
N ARG A 162 -17.83 14.07 -7.17
CA ARG A 162 -16.57 13.91 -7.90
C ARG A 162 -16.76 13.09 -9.16
N GLU A 163 -15.81 13.23 -10.08
CA GLU A 163 -15.84 12.68 -11.43
C GLU A 163 -15.89 11.15 -11.47
N ASN A 164 -15.31 10.48 -10.47
CA ASN A 164 -15.26 9.02 -10.37
C ASN A 164 -15.03 8.59 -8.91
N LEU A 165 -15.10 7.28 -8.68
CA LEU A 165 -14.92 6.69 -7.35
C LEU A 165 -13.54 6.98 -6.76
N ALA A 166 -12.48 6.94 -7.57
CA ALA A 166 -11.14 7.21 -7.07
C ALA A 166 -11.05 8.61 -6.45
N MET A 167 -11.56 9.61 -7.18
CA MET A 167 -11.52 11.00 -6.77
C MET A 167 -12.49 11.27 -5.61
N GLN A 168 -13.67 10.63 -5.58
CA GLN A 168 -14.55 10.67 -4.41
C GLN A 168 -13.80 10.24 -3.13
N MET A 169 -13.17 9.07 -3.16
CA MET A 169 -12.52 8.51 -1.98
C MET A 169 -11.25 9.29 -1.59
N ALA A 170 -10.49 9.76 -2.58
CA ALA A 170 -9.33 10.61 -2.34
C ALA A 170 -9.70 11.94 -1.67
N HIS A 171 -10.76 12.60 -2.15
CA HIS A 171 -11.24 13.85 -1.55
C HIS A 171 -11.84 13.62 -0.16
N ALA A 172 -12.57 12.52 0.05
CA ALA A 172 -13.05 12.15 1.37
C ALA A 172 -11.88 11.92 2.35
N ALA A 173 -10.85 11.17 1.94
CA ALA A 173 -9.64 10.96 2.75
C ALA A 173 -8.91 12.27 3.06
N ASN A 174 -8.81 13.19 2.09
CA ASN A 174 -8.21 14.51 2.30
C ASN A 174 -8.97 15.34 3.35
N VAL A 175 -10.30 15.34 3.31
CA VAL A 175 -11.13 16.02 4.32
C VAL A 175 -10.90 15.41 5.71
N LEU A 176 -10.84 14.08 5.79
CA LEU A 176 -10.64 13.35 7.06
C LEU A 176 -9.26 13.58 7.69
N LEU A 177 -8.25 14.02 6.93
CA LEU A 177 -6.97 14.46 7.53
C LEU A 177 -7.17 15.68 8.44
N GLY A 178 -8.17 16.53 8.13
CA GLY A 178 -8.56 17.68 8.94
C GLY A 178 -7.39 18.63 9.20
N ALA A 179 -7.26 19.09 10.44
CA ALA A 179 -6.19 20.00 10.84
C ALA A 179 -4.77 19.40 10.75
N ARG A 180 -4.63 18.08 10.55
CA ARG A 180 -3.31 17.42 10.50
C ARG A 180 -2.57 17.62 9.19
N ALA A 181 -3.30 17.85 8.10
CA ALA A 181 -2.69 18.06 6.78
C ALA A 181 -3.63 18.85 5.88
N ARG A 182 -3.14 19.95 5.35
CA ARG A 182 -3.77 20.67 4.25
C ARG A 182 -3.24 20.13 2.93
N ILE A 183 -4.15 19.71 2.05
CA ILE A 183 -3.84 19.30 0.68
C ILE A 183 -4.15 20.47 -0.25
N ASP A 184 -3.14 21.00 -0.94
CA ASP A 184 -3.31 22.16 -1.83
C ASP A 184 -3.81 21.76 -3.22
N ALA A 185 -3.42 20.58 -3.70
CA ALA A 185 -3.94 20.03 -4.95
C ALA A 185 -4.09 18.50 -4.88
N THR A 186 -5.08 17.96 -5.62
CA THR A 186 -5.31 16.52 -5.77
C THR A 186 -5.34 16.20 -7.25
N VAL A 187 -4.46 15.31 -7.70
CA VAL A 187 -4.22 15.04 -9.13
C VAL A 187 -4.30 13.54 -9.38
N ALA A 188 -5.05 13.14 -10.40
CA ALA A 188 -5.14 11.75 -10.82
C ALA A 188 -3.86 11.28 -11.55
N ALA A 189 -3.48 10.02 -11.39
CA ALA A 189 -2.37 9.42 -12.14
C ALA A 189 -2.65 9.39 -13.65
N THR A 190 -3.91 9.27 -14.07
CA THR A 190 -4.30 9.43 -15.47
C THR A 190 -4.02 10.83 -16.03
N SER A 191 -4.07 11.89 -15.21
CA SER A 191 -3.66 13.24 -15.64
C SER A 191 -2.17 13.30 -15.96
N PHE A 192 -1.31 12.61 -15.21
CA PHE A 192 0.11 12.49 -15.53
C PHE A 192 0.35 11.81 -16.87
N ALA A 193 -0.49 10.87 -17.31
CA ALA A 193 -0.31 10.25 -18.63
C ALA A 193 -0.53 11.22 -19.80
N ARG A 194 -1.27 12.32 -19.57
CA ARG A 194 -1.61 13.33 -20.57
C ARG A 194 -0.56 14.43 -20.73
N THR A 195 0.45 14.47 -19.88
CA THR A 195 1.49 15.52 -19.92
C THR A 195 2.42 15.32 -21.11
N SER A 196 3.01 16.42 -21.58
CA SER A 196 4.01 16.40 -22.65
C SER A 196 5.23 15.57 -22.26
N LEU A 197 5.65 15.60 -20.99
CA LEU A 197 6.71 14.74 -20.47
C LEU A 197 6.36 13.24 -20.59
N ALA A 198 5.12 12.85 -20.26
CA ALA A 198 4.69 11.47 -20.41
C ALA A 198 4.60 11.04 -21.88
N ALA A 199 4.19 11.95 -22.78
CA ALA A 199 4.20 11.71 -24.22
C ALA A 199 5.63 11.51 -24.75
N ALA A 200 6.58 12.36 -24.32
CA ALA A 200 7.99 12.18 -24.64
C ALA A 200 8.53 10.86 -24.10
N MET A 201 8.22 10.50 -22.86
CA MET A 201 8.63 9.22 -22.27
C MET A 201 8.14 8.01 -23.08
N ARG A 202 6.89 8.03 -23.57
CA ARG A 202 6.37 6.96 -24.43
C ARG A 202 7.08 6.89 -25.77
N ARG A 203 7.35 8.04 -26.41
CA ARG A 203 8.05 8.14 -27.69
C ARG A 203 9.48 7.59 -27.61
N GLU A 204 10.22 7.96 -26.57
CA GLU A 204 11.61 7.53 -26.37
C GLU A 204 11.73 6.11 -25.78
N PHE A 205 10.62 5.47 -25.36
CA PHE A 205 10.68 4.28 -24.50
C PHE A 205 11.40 3.09 -25.14
N ALA A 206 11.32 2.94 -26.47
CA ALA A 206 12.01 1.88 -27.19
C ALA A 206 13.52 1.86 -26.87
N LEU A 207 14.15 3.03 -26.76
CA LEU A 207 15.56 3.19 -26.43
C LEU A 207 15.86 2.93 -24.94
N MET A 208 14.86 3.11 -24.08
CA MET A 208 15.00 3.00 -22.62
C MET A 208 14.61 1.63 -22.06
N ARG A 209 13.94 0.79 -22.86
CA ARG A 209 13.38 -0.51 -22.44
C ARG A 209 14.41 -1.44 -21.81
N GLY A 210 15.61 -1.51 -22.40
CA GLY A 210 16.70 -2.36 -21.88
C GLY A 210 17.07 -1.97 -20.44
N ALA A 211 17.28 -0.68 -20.19
CA ALA A 211 17.57 -0.15 -18.87
C ALA A 211 16.40 -0.37 -17.89
N TYR A 212 15.15 -0.16 -18.34
CA TYR A 212 13.96 -0.41 -17.53
C TYR A 212 13.89 -1.87 -17.07
N ASN A 213 14.03 -2.82 -17.99
CA ASN A 213 13.93 -4.25 -17.68
C ASN A 213 15.11 -4.75 -16.85
N HIS A 214 16.31 -4.18 -17.03
CA HIS A 214 17.47 -4.48 -16.21
C HIS A 214 17.29 -3.99 -14.77
N ALA A 215 16.78 -2.77 -14.58
CA ALA A 215 16.52 -2.22 -13.24
C ALA A 215 15.47 -3.02 -12.44
N LEU A 216 14.60 -3.78 -13.14
CA LEU A 216 13.62 -4.67 -12.53
C LEU A 216 14.13 -6.09 -12.24
N GLU A 217 15.39 -6.40 -12.55
CA GLU A 217 15.97 -7.71 -12.25
C GLU A 217 15.96 -7.98 -10.74
N GLY A 218 15.44 -9.15 -10.34
CA GLY A 218 15.26 -9.51 -8.92
C GLY A 218 14.14 -8.76 -8.19
N GLN A 219 13.42 -7.85 -8.85
CA GLN A 219 12.30 -7.12 -8.25
C GLN A 219 10.98 -7.91 -8.33
N ARG A 220 10.03 -7.59 -7.46
CA ARG A 220 8.66 -8.15 -7.48
C ARG A 220 7.72 -7.46 -8.48
N ILE A 221 8.29 -6.86 -9.52
CA ILE A 221 7.57 -6.15 -10.58
C ILE A 221 7.89 -6.83 -11.90
N ALA A 222 6.87 -7.14 -12.69
CA ALA A 222 7.06 -7.78 -13.98
C ALA A 222 7.81 -6.86 -14.95
N ARG A 223 8.75 -7.45 -15.68
CA ARG A 223 9.41 -6.85 -16.85
C ARG A 223 8.39 -6.68 -17.98
N LEU A 224 8.67 -5.74 -18.89
CA LEU A 224 7.84 -5.47 -20.05
C LEU A 224 8.23 -6.33 -21.24
N GLY A 225 7.24 -6.69 -22.06
CA GLY A 225 7.42 -7.33 -23.37
C GLY A 225 8.15 -6.45 -24.39
N GLY A 226 8.33 -6.95 -25.62
CA GLY A 226 9.11 -6.28 -26.67
C GLY A 226 8.52 -4.95 -27.16
N ASP A 227 7.19 -4.86 -27.22
CA ASP A 227 6.43 -3.70 -27.71
C ASP A 227 5.65 -2.97 -26.59
N GLU A 228 5.61 -3.52 -25.38
CA GLU A 228 4.83 -2.98 -24.25
C GLU A 228 5.41 -1.67 -23.69
N LEU A 229 4.61 -0.64 -23.47
CA LEU A 229 5.02 0.60 -22.80
C LEU A 229 4.75 0.51 -21.29
N PRO A 230 5.42 1.32 -20.43
CA PRO A 230 5.20 1.29 -18.99
C PRO A 230 3.91 2.03 -18.60
N PHE A 231 2.86 1.86 -19.40
CA PHE A 231 1.56 2.47 -19.28
C PHE A 231 0.48 1.41 -19.45
N TRP A 232 -0.66 1.66 -18.85
CA TRP A 232 -1.91 0.96 -19.10
C TRP A 232 -2.74 1.75 -20.11
N ARG A 233 -3.46 1.03 -20.96
CA ARG A 233 -4.63 1.50 -21.68
C ARG A 233 -5.86 1.09 -20.90
N LEU A 234 -6.71 2.04 -20.53
CA LEU A 234 -7.94 1.77 -19.80
C LEU A 234 -9.08 1.48 -20.77
N ASP A 235 -9.75 0.36 -20.53
CA ASP A 235 -10.85 -0.12 -21.36
C ASP A 235 -12.17 0.11 -20.62
N SER A 236 -12.89 1.13 -21.06
CA SER A 236 -14.18 1.50 -20.47
C SER A 236 -15.28 0.47 -20.79
N ALA A 237 -15.20 -0.21 -21.93
CA ALA A 237 -16.22 -1.19 -22.33
C ALA A 237 -16.19 -2.42 -21.41
N ASN A 238 -14.98 -2.89 -21.09
CA ASN A 238 -14.79 -4.06 -20.23
C ASN A 238 -14.46 -3.71 -18.77
N SER A 239 -14.48 -2.43 -18.39
CA SER A 239 -14.08 -1.95 -17.05
C SER A 239 -12.74 -2.54 -16.59
N SER A 240 -11.73 -2.48 -17.46
CA SER A 240 -10.44 -3.14 -17.25
C SER A 240 -9.25 -2.25 -17.61
N ARG A 241 -8.04 -2.76 -17.41
CA ARG A 241 -6.80 -2.12 -17.86
C ARG A 241 -5.96 -3.15 -18.61
N LEU A 242 -5.44 -2.76 -19.77
CA LEU A 242 -4.62 -3.59 -20.64
C LEU A 242 -3.23 -2.95 -20.77
N PRO A 243 -2.16 -3.73 -20.96
CA PRO A 243 -0.87 -3.16 -21.35
C PRO A 243 -1.03 -2.25 -22.57
N LEU A 244 -0.41 -1.07 -22.54
CA LEU A 244 -0.31 -0.23 -23.73
C LEU A 244 0.84 -0.77 -24.59
N LEU A 245 0.59 -1.02 -25.89
CA LEU A 245 1.62 -1.44 -26.82
C LEU A 245 2.08 -0.27 -27.69
N SER A 246 3.33 -0.26 -28.17
CA SER A 246 3.84 0.78 -29.06
C SER A 246 3.15 0.80 -30.43
N SER A 247 2.52 -0.33 -30.82
CA SER A 247 1.72 -0.48 -32.04
C SER A 247 0.27 -0.04 -31.88
N ASP A 248 -0.20 0.25 -30.65
CA ASP A 248 -1.58 0.65 -30.40
C ASP A 248 -1.87 2.04 -30.99
N ASN A 249 -2.68 2.10 -32.05
CA ASN A 249 -3.18 3.37 -32.57
C ASN A 249 -4.38 3.86 -31.74
N THR A 250 -4.10 4.63 -30.68
CA THR A 250 -5.11 5.00 -29.68
C THR A 250 -5.08 6.50 -29.32
N PRO A 251 -5.35 7.40 -30.29
CA PRO A 251 -5.20 8.85 -30.10
C PRO A 251 -6.06 9.43 -28.97
N ASN A 252 -7.19 8.78 -28.66
CA ASN A 252 -8.13 9.20 -27.60
C ASN A 252 -8.23 8.19 -26.45
N ALA A 253 -7.30 7.23 -26.32
CA ALA A 253 -7.35 6.30 -25.20
C ALA A 253 -7.06 6.99 -23.87
N LEU A 254 -7.81 6.57 -22.85
CA LEU A 254 -7.47 6.90 -21.48
C LEU A 254 -6.27 6.05 -21.05
N LEU A 255 -5.14 6.72 -20.81
CA LEU A 255 -3.89 6.07 -20.43
C LEU A 255 -3.60 6.29 -18.94
N ALA A 256 -2.84 5.38 -18.35
CA ALA A 256 -2.36 5.53 -16.98
C ALA A 256 -0.92 5.03 -16.84
N PRO A 257 -0.01 5.79 -16.21
CA PRO A 257 1.36 5.34 -16.02
C PRO A 257 1.44 4.22 -14.97
N ARG A 258 2.31 3.23 -15.19
CA ARG A 258 2.66 2.23 -14.17
C ARG A 258 3.54 2.86 -13.09
N ALA A 259 3.70 2.18 -11.95
CA ALA A 259 4.35 2.73 -10.75
C ALA A 259 5.71 3.40 -11.02
N LEU A 260 6.62 2.75 -11.75
CA LEU A 260 7.94 3.32 -12.08
C LEU A 260 7.82 4.56 -12.98
N ALA A 261 7.04 4.48 -14.06
CA ALA A 261 6.84 5.60 -14.97
C ALA A 261 6.17 6.79 -14.28
N LEU A 262 5.14 6.54 -13.45
CA LEU A 262 4.47 7.59 -12.70
C LEU A 262 5.45 8.30 -11.76
N THR A 263 6.27 7.52 -11.04
CA THR A 263 7.23 8.07 -10.09
C THR A 263 8.33 8.85 -10.81
N ALA A 264 8.82 8.34 -11.95
CA ALA A 264 9.78 9.05 -12.80
C ALA A 264 9.21 10.38 -13.31
N ILE A 265 8.00 10.38 -13.90
CA ILE A 265 7.35 11.61 -14.40
C ILE A 265 7.15 12.62 -13.26
N ALA A 266 6.67 12.16 -12.09
CA ALA A 266 6.43 13.04 -10.95
C ALA A 266 7.73 13.66 -10.41
N ARG A 267 8.81 12.88 -10.28
CA ARG A 267 10.08 13.35 -9.71
C ARG A 267 10.94 14.14 -10.70
N MET A 268 10.81 13.87 -12.00
CA MET A 268 11.47 14.64 -13.05
C MET A 268 10.76 15.96 -13.31
N GLY A 269 9.42 15.96 -13.30
CA GLY A 269 8.62 17.05 -13.86
C GLY A 269 7.61 17.71 -12.93
N ALA A 270 7.30 17.20 -11.73
CA ALA A 270 6.20 17.78 -10.95
C ALA A 270 6.63 18.24 -9.56
N CYS A 271 7.30 17.40 -8.78
CA CYS A 271 7.61 17.71 -7.38
C CYS A 271 9.06 18.15 -7.16
N ASP A 272 9.34 18.65 -5.96
CA ASP A 272 10.69 18.91 -5.45
C ASP A 272 11.05 17.97 -4.28
N LEU A 273 10.07 17.26 -3.74
CA LEU A 273 10.26 16.11 -2.85
C LEU A 273 9.10 15.14 -3.03
N PHE A 274 9.40 13.85 -3.15
CA PHE A 274 8.40 12.79 -3.19
C PHE A 274 8.40 11.96 -1.89
N ILE A 275 7.23 11.72 -1.30
CA ILE A 275 7.09 10.91 -0.09
C ILE A 275 6.45 9.58 -0.45
N HIS A 276 7.21 8.50 -0.30
CA HIS A 276 6.74 7.12 -0.42
C HIS A 276 6.32 6.54 0.94
N GLY A 277 5.53 5.46 0.88
CA GLY A 277 5.45 4.50 1.98
C GLY A 277 6.51 3.41 1.81
N THR A 278 6.59 2.46 2.74
CA THR A 278 7.59 1.37 2.71
C THR A 278 7.57 0.54 1.42
N GLY A 279 6.39 0.28 0.86
CA GLY A 279 6.25 -0.40 -0.43
C GLY A 279 6.76 0.43 -1.61
N GLY A 280 6.55 1.75 -1.57
CA GLY A 280 6.99 2.70 -2.58
C GLY A 280 8.51 2.79 -2.69
N GLY A 281 9.16 2.99 -1.54
CA GLY A 281 10.61 3.12 -1.49
C GLY A 281 11.37 1.88 -1.99
N LYS A 282 10.75 0.70 -1.98
CA LYS A 282 11.36 -0.52 -2.53
C LYS A 282 11.49 -0.48 -4.06
N TYR A 283 10.43 -0.08 -4.77
CA TYR A 283 10.49 -0.02 -6.23
C TYR A 283 11.14 1.27 -6.73
N ASP A 284 11.18 2.30 -5.90
CA ASP A 284 11.76 3.59 -6.27
C ASP A 284 13.28 3.46 -6.53
N GLY A 285 14.00 2.60 -5.81
CA GLY A 285 15.40 2.30 -6.13
C GLY A 285 15.60 1.71 -7.54
N ALA A 286 14.65 0.91 -8.03
CA ALA A 286 14.67 0.44 -9.42
C ALA A 286 14.34 1.58 -10.41
N MET A 287 13.45 2.50 -10.03
CA MET A 287 13.17 3.70 -10.82
C MET A 287 14.41 4.60 -10.91
N GLU A 288 15.12 4.85 -9.80
CA GLU A 288 16.35 5.63 -9.77
C GLU A 288 17.45 4.98 -10.63
N ALA A 289 17.65 3.66 -10.52
CA ALA A 289 18.61 2.94 -11.37
C ALA A 289 18.26 3.06 -12.87
N TRP A 290 16.98 2.94 -13.20
CA TRP A 290 16.50 3.14 -14.57
C TRP A 290 16.76 4.58 -15.05
N MET A 291 16.42 5.59 -14.24
CA MET A 291 16.61 7.00 -14.61
C MET A 291 18.08 7.40 -14.68
N SER A 292 18.96 6.85 -13.84
CA SER A 292 20.40 7.10 -13.94
C SER A 292 20.97 6.64 -15.27
N ALA A 293 20.53 5.47 -15.76
CA ALA A 293 20.92 4.95 -17.07
C ALA A 293 20.37 5.80 -18.23
N VAL A 294 19.14 6.28 -18.12
CA VAL A 294 18.49 7.10 -19.16
C VAL A 294 19.08 8.51 -19.24
N LEU A 295 19.26 9.17 -18.09
CA LEU A 295 19.74 10.56 -18.00
C LEU A 295 21.27 10.65 -18.11
N LYS A 296 21.98 9.52 -18.00
CA LYS A 296 23.46 9.42 -18.01
C LYS A 296 24.13 10.25 -16.91
N VAL A 297 23.42 10.47 -15.82
CA VAL A 297 23.85 11.15 -14.60
C VAL A 297 23.26 10.43 -13.40
N ASP A 298 23.79 10.66 -12.22
CA ASP A 298 23.18 10.13 -11.00
C ASP A 298 21.78 10.74 -10.79
N SER A 299 20.74 9.91 -10.86
CA SER A 299 19.36 10.37 -10.68
C SER A 299 19.12 11.01 -9.31
N GLN A 300 19.84 10.61 -8.25
CA GLN A 300 19.71 11.24 -6.94
C GLN A 300 20.10 12.72 -6.92
N GLN A 301 20.87 13.15 -7.93
CA GLN A 301 21.27 14.54 -8.13
C GLN A 301 20.41 15.27 -9.17
N ALA A 302 19.77 14.51 -10.07
CA ALA A 302 19.09 15.06 -11.25
C ALA A 302 17.57 15.09 -11.15
N ILE A 303 16.95 14.27 -10.29
CA ILE A 303 15.49 14.28 -10.09
C ILE A 303 15.16 14.63 -8.65
N ALA A 304 13.90 15.03 -8.39
CA ALA A 304 13.46 15.37 -7.04
C ALA A 304 13.82 14.24 -6.05
N PRO A 305 14.39 14.53 -4.87
CA PRO A 305 14.67 13.51 -3.86
C PRO A 305 13.39 12.82 -3.40
N MET A 306 13.54 11.65 -2.80
CA MET A 306 12.45 10.98 -2.10
C MET A 306 12.76 10.68 -0.64
N THR A 307 11.71 10.40 0.12
CA THR A 307 11.80 9.86 1.48
C THR A 307 10.71 8.83 1.73
N ILE A 308 10.88 8.01 2.76
CA ILE A 308 9.90 7.00 3.20
C ILE A 308 9.31 7.44 4.53
N VAL A 309 7.98 7.53 4.59
CA VAL A 309 7.24 7.79 5.82
C VAL A 309 6.30 6.62 6.09
N THR A 310 6.25 6.19 7.35
CA THR A 310 5.35 5.12 7.81
C THR A 310 4.98 5.34 9.26
N ALA A 311 3.81 4.83 9.65
CA ALA A 311 3.36 4.76 11.03
C ALA A 311 2.58 3.48 11.25
N THR A 312 2.61 2.98 12.48
CA THR A 312 1.69 1.95 12.97
C THR A 312 0.90 2.54 14.11
N ARG A 313 -0.42 2.66 13.94
CA ARG A 313 -1.36 3.08 14.98
C ARG A 313 -2.48 2.06 15.04
N LEU A 314 -2.97 1.80 16.24
CA LEU A 314 -4.07 0.86 16.48
C LEU A 314 -5.33 1.64 16.83
N ALA A 315 -6.47 1.11 16.44
CA ALA A 315 -7.76 1.62 16.91
C ALA A 315 -7.89 1.35 18.43
N PRO A 316 -8.65 2.17 19.18
CA PRO A 316 -8.85 2.02 20.62
C PRO A 316 -9.80 0.85 20.91
N LEU A 317 -9.32 -0.37 20.67
CA LEU A 317 -10.05 -1.63 20.78
C LEU A 317 -9.40 -2.60 21.78
N ALA A 318 -8.29 -2.20 22.42
CA ALA A 318 -7.55 -3.04 23.35
C ALA A 318 -8.40 -3.50 24.54
N GLN A 319 -9.38 -2.69 24.96
CA GLN A 319 -10.32 -3.01 26.04
C GLN A 319 -11.23 -4.21 25.73
N PHE A 320 -11.36 -4.60 24.46
CA PHE A 320 -12.15 -5.78 24.07
C PHE A 320 -11.33 -7.08 24.10
N ILE A 321 -10.00 -6.99 24.30
CA ILE A 321 -9.14 -8.18 24.31
C ILE A 321 -9.40 -8.98 25.58
N GLU A 322 -9.99 -10.16 25.41
CA GLU A 322 -10.17 -11.14 26.47
C GLU A 322 -8.82 -11.82 26.82
N PRO A 323 -8.58 -12.20 28.08
CA PRO A 323 -7.40 -13.01 28.44
C PRO A 323 -7.39 -14.34 27.69
N PHE A 324 -6.20 -14.80 27.29
CA PHE A 324 -6.03 -16.10 26.65
C PHE A 324 -4.69 -16.75 27.05
N ASP A 325 -4.62 -18.07 26.97
CA ASP A 325 -3.41 -18.82 27.29
C ASP A 325 -2.38 -18.65 26.17
N VAL A 326 -1.39 -17.78 26.38
CA VAL A 326 -0.30 -17.52 25.41
C VAL A 326 0.56 -18.75 25.12
N SER A 327 0.57 -19.77 26.00
CA SER A 327 1.31 -21.01 25.79
C SER A 327 0.61 -21.94 24.79
N ALA A 328 -0.72 -21.83 24.67
CA ALA A 328 -1.52 -22.63 23.76
C ALA A 328 -1.47 -22.03 22.34
N THR A 329 -0.49 -22.47 21.55
CA THR A 329 -0.29 -22.02 20.15
C THR A 329 -0.43 -23.18 19.14
N PRO A 330 -0.84 -22.89 17.89
CA PRO A 330 -0.85 -23.91 16.82
C PRO A 330 0.53 -24.55 16.61
N ARG A 331 1.62 -23.79 16.82
CA ARG A 331 2.99 -24.29 16.76
C ARG A 331 3.30 -25.28 17.88
N ALA A 332 2.84 -25.02 19.11
CA ALA A 332 3.01 -25.94 20.22
C ALA A 332 2.26 -27.26 19.96
N LEU A 333 1.02 -27.19 19.46
CA LEU A 333 0.25 -28.38 19.09
C LEU A 333 0.92 -29.14 17.94
N SER A 334 1.31 -28.45 16.87
CA SER A 334 1.99 -29.07 15.74
C SER A 334 3.32 -29.72 16.15
N ARG A 335 4.08 -29.12 17.08
CA ARG A 335 5.31 -29.71 17.61
C ARG A 335 5.00 -31.01 18.34
N LEU A 336 4.01 -31.00 19.24
CA LEU A 336 3.59 -32.16 20.00
C LEU A 336 3.04 -33.29 19.12
N GLU A 337 2.28 -32.95 18.07
CA GLU A 337 1.76 -33.94 17.12
C GLU A 337 2.88 -34.49 16.22
N GLN A 338 3.78 -33.66 15.73
CA GLN A 338 4.83 -34.11 14.81
C GLN A 338 6.00 -34.80 15.52
N ASP A 339 6.24 -34.49 16.80
CA ASP A 339 7.33 -35.02 17.60
C ASP A 339 6.87 -35.29 19.05
N PRO A 340 6.14 -36.39 19.27
CA PRO A 340 5.53 -36.70 20.56
C PRO A 340 6.52 -37.31 21.59
N PHE A 341 7.80 -37.52 21.27
CA PHE A 341 8.70 -38.35 22.08
C PHE A 341 9.27 -37.68 23.35
N ALA A 342 8.96 -36.39 23.58
CA ALA A 342 9.35 -35.64 24.79
C ALA A 342 10.87 -35.60 25.09
N ASP A 343 11.71 -35.82 24.08
CA ASP A 343 13.16 -35.97 24.20
C ASP A 343 13.94 -34.99 23.31
N ALA A 344 13.32 -33.83 23.05
CA ALA A 344 13.87 -32.78 22.17
C ALA A 344 14.24 -33.25 20.76
N GLY A 345 13.58 -34.30 20.25
CA GLY A 345 13.70 -34.76 18.87
C GLY A 345 14.79 -35.80 18.64
N VAL A 346 15.40 -36.32 19.71
CA VAL A 346 16.42 -37.38 19.64
C VAL A 346 15.84 -38.65 19.01
N THR A 347 14.71 -39.16 19.51
CA THR A 347 14.07 -40.37 18.98
C THR A 347 13.61 -40.18 17.54
N LYS A 348 13.05 -39.02 17.21
CA LYS A 348 12.62 -38.72 15.84
C LYS A 348 13.80 -38.66 14.88
N ALA A 349 14.91 -38.04 15.26
CA ALA A 349 16.13 -38.02 14.47
C ALA A 349 16.72 -39.42 14.25
N GLN A 350 16.73 -40.26 15.29
CA GLN A 350 17.17 -41.66 15.19
C GLN A 350 16.29 -42.47 14.23
N LEU A 351 14.96 -42.32 14.30
CA LEU A 351 14.03 -43.00 13.39
C LEU A 351 14.19 -42.54 11.94
N LEU A 352 14.40 -41.24 11.72
CA LEU A 352 14.69 -40.68 10.39
C LEU A 352 16.03 -41.21 9.84
N GLY A 353 17.06 -41.30 10.69
CA GLY A 353 18.38 -41.84 10.32
C GLY A 353 18.35 -43.31 9.89
N ARG A 354 17.30 -44.07 10.28
CA ARG A 354 17.08 -45.46 9.85
C ARG A 354 16.46 -45.58 8.45
N ILE A 355 16.01 -44.48 7.83
CA ILE A 355 15.40 -44.48 6.49
C ILE A 355 16.51 -44.43 5.42
N VAL A 356 17.29 -45.50 5.34
CA VAL A 356 18.42 -45.66 4.41
C VAL A 356 18.34 -47.02 3.70
N GLY A 357 19.16 -47.24 2.67
CA GLY A 357 19.18 -48.50 1.91
C GLY A 357 18.20 -48.56 0.74
N SER A 358 17.77 -49.79 0.41
CA SER A 358 16.89 -50.11 -0.72
C SER A 358 15.46 -49.54 -0.54
N ARG A 359 14.68 -49.53 -1.62
CA ARG A 359 13.29 -49.04 -1.60
C ARG A 359 12.42 -49.79 -0.58
N LEU A 360 12.64 -51.10 -0.42
CA LEU A 360 11.88 -51.93 0.51
C LEU A 360 12.24 -51.61 1.97
N GLU A 361 13.54 -51.47 2.27
CA GLU A 361 14.05 -51.12 3.61
C GLU A 361 13.60 -49.72 4.03
N LYS A 362 13.70 -48.73 3.14
CA LYS A 362 13.19 -47.37 3.38
C LYS A 362 11.69 -47.38 3.69
N ARG A 363 10.90 -48.17 2.96
CA ARG A 363 9.45 -48.29 3.20
C ARG A 363 9.17 -48.93 4.58
N ALA A 364 9.90 -49.98 4.94
CA ALA A 364 9.75 -50.64 6.24
C ALA A 364 10.11 -49.70 7.40
N ALA A 365 11.25 -48.99 7.30
CA ALA A 365 11.69 -48.01 8.30
C ALA A 365 10.71 -46.84 8.45
N PHE A 366 10.16 -46.33 7.33
CA PHE A 366 9.13 -45.29 7.36
C PHE A 366 7.84 -45.75 8.07
N VAL A 367 7.39 -46.98 7.80
CA VAL A 367 6.22 -47.57 8.49
C VAL A 367 6.50 -47.74 9.99
N ALA A 368 7.70 -48.20 10.36
CA ALA A 368 8.10 -48.33 11.77
C ALA A 368 8.11 -46.96 12.48
N MET A 369 8.68 -45.93 11.85
CA MET A 369 8.65 -44.56 12.37
C MET A 369 7.22 -44.06 12.58
N ARG A 370 6.33 -44.26 11.59
CA ARG A 370 4.92 -43.87 11.72
C ARG A 370 4.22 -44.57 12.88
N ARG A 371 4.44 -45.87 13.06
CA ARG A 371 3.89 -46.64 14.19
C ARG A 371 4.40 -46.11 15.53
N ALA A 372 5.69 -45.77 15.63
CA ALA A 372 6.27 -45.19 16.83
C ALA A 372 5.65 -43.81 17.16
N ILE A 373 5.48 -42.95 16.16
CA ILE A 373 4.81 -41.65 16.32
C ILE A 373 3.35 -41.85 16.76
N GLU A 374 2.61 -42.77 16.14
CA GLU A 374 1.22 -43.06 16.51
C GLU A 374 1.10 -43.62 17.93
N ALA A 375 2.02 -44.49 18.35
CA ALA A 375 2.07 -45.01 19.71
C ALA A 375 2.36 -43.90 20.73
N ALA A 376 3.35 -43.06 20.47
CA ALA A 376 3.69 -41.94 21.35
C ALA A 376 2.58 -40.88 21.42
N ARG A 377 1.86 -40.62 20.31
CA ARG A 377 0.64 -39.78 20.31
C ARG A 377 -0.47 -40.37 21.18
N LYS A 378 -0.66 -41.69 21.15
CA LYS A 378 -1.65 -42.36 22.01
C LYS A 378 -1.28 -42.24 23.49
N GLN A 379 0.01 -42.40 23.83
CA GLN A 379 0.50 -42.22 25.20
C GLN A 379 0.31 -40.79 25.72
N ARG A 380 0.40 -39.80 24.82
CA ARG A 380 0.22 -38.37 25.15
C ARG A 380 -1.12 -37.81 24.67
N ALA A 381 -2.13 -38.67 24.50
CA ALA A 381 -3.43 -38.26 23.97
C ALA A 381 -4.09 -37.17 24.82
N ASP A 382 -4.00 -37.31 26.15
CA ASP A 382 -4.57 -36.33 27.09
C ASP A 382 -3.90 -34.97 26.98
N GLU A 383 -2.58 -34.92 26.84
CA GLU A 383 -1.83 -33.68 26.66
C GLU A 383 -2.18 -32.99 25.34
N ILE A 384 -2.26 -33.78 24.24
CA ILE A 384 -2.67 -33.29 22.93
C ILE A 384 -4.11 -32.74 22.98
N ASN A 385 -5.03 -33.47 23.61
CA ASN A 385 -6.43 -33.07 23.73
C ASN A 385 -6.59 -31.85 24.64
N ALA A 386 -5.86 -31.77 25.74
CA ALA A 386 -5.84 -30.61 26.62
C ALA A 386 -5.31 -29.36 25.90
N LEU A 387 -4.26 -29.49 25.08
CA LEU A 387 -3.74 -28.38 24.28
C LEU A 387 -4.71 -27.96 23.16
N ARG A 388 -5.39 -28.92 22.51
CA ARG A 388 -6.47 -28.61 21.55
C ARG A 388 -7.64 -27.90 22.21
N ALA A 389 -8.07 -28.34 23.39
CA ALA A 389 -9.15 -27.70 24.14
C ALA A 389 -8.79 -26.26 24.52
N ARG A 390 -7.56 -26.03 25.02
CA ARG A 390 -7.05 -24.67 25.31
C ARG A 390 -6.98 -23.79 24.06
N LEU A 391 -6.55 -24.34 22.92
CA LEU A 391 -6.59 -23.64 21.63
C LEU A 391 -8.01 -23.28 21.20
N GLY A 392 -8.96 -24.19 21.39
CA GLY A 392 -10.39 -23.94 21.16
C GLY A 392 -10.92 -22.82 22.06
N ALA A 393 -10.57 -22.83 23.34
CA ALA A 393 -10.92 -21.78 24.30
C ALA A 393 -10.32 -20.42 23.89
N ASN A 394 -9.07 -20.41 23.41
CA ASN A 394 -8.40 -19.21 22.91
C ASN A 394 -9.00 -18.66 21.62
N ALA A 395 -9.75 -19.44 20.83
CA ALA A 395 -10.13 -19.06 19.48
C ALA A 395 -10.91 -17.74 19.43
N ARG A 396 -11.77 -17.50 20.41
CA ARG A 396 -12.52 -16.24 20.53
C ARG A 396 -11.59 -15.07 20.85
N ALA A 397 -10.81 -15.17 21.92
CA ALA A 397 -9.89 -14.13 22.36
C ALA A 397 -8.83 -13.80 21.30
N LEU A 398 -8.31 -14.79 20.57
CA LEU A 398 -7.35 -14.59 19.47
C LEU A 398 -7.97 -13.85 18.28
N ARG A 399 -9.24 -14.12 17.93
CA ARG A 399 -9.95 -13.35 16.89
C ARG A 399 -10.12 -11.90 17.31
N THR A 400 -10.53 -11.66 18.55
CA THR A 400 -10.68 -10.32 19.10
C THR A 400 -9.35 -9.58 19.17
N HIS A 401 -8.28 -10.24 19.62
CA HIS A 401 -6.93 -9.72 19.61
C HIS A 401 -6.47 -9.35 18.20
N ALA A 402 -6.74 -10.20 17.20
CA ALA A 402 -6.40 -9.92 15.81
C ALA A 402 -7.12 -8.67 15.29
N LEU A 403 -8.41 -8.48 15.61
CA LEU A 403 -9.15 -7.26 15.25
C LEU A 403 -8.66 -6.02 15.99
N ALA A 404 -8.38 -6.14 17.29
CA ALA A 404 -7.92 -5.04 18.12
C ALA A 404 -6.51 -4.56 17.76
N THR A 405 -5.66 -5.48 17.26
CA THR A 405 -4.29 -5.18 16.81
C THR A 405 -4.17 -5.01 15.30
N ASP A 406 -5.28 -5.01 14.57
CA ASP A 406 -5.29 -4.81 13.13
C ASP A 406 -4.94 -3.35 12.79
N ARG A 407 -3.72 -3.14 12.30
CA ARG A 407 -3.24 -1.82 11.86
C ARG A 407 -3.85 -1.31 10.55
N THR A 408 -4.72 -2.10 9.90
CA THR A 408 -5.30 -1.77 8.59
C THR A 408 -6.66 -1.08 8.67
N TRP A 409 -7.17 -0.85 9.89
CA TRP A 409 -8.34 -0.01 10.09
C TRP A 409 -8.17 1.39 9.46
N PRO A 410 -9.24 1.97 8.90
CA PRO A 410 -9.27 3.37 8.48
C PRO A 410 -8.62 4.29 9.51
N PHE A 411 -7.75 5.18 9.05
CA PHE A 411 -6.94 6.04 9.91
C PHE A 411 -7.77 6.89 10.87
N PRO A 412 -9.01 7.36 10.56
CA PRO A 412 -9.82 8.11 11.52
C PRO A 412 -10.08 7.34 12.82
N PHE A 413 -10.12 6.00 12.79
CA PHE A 413 -10.28 5.17 13.99
C PHE A 413 -9.05 5.16 14.90
N SER A 414 -7.87 5.55 14.41
CA SER A 414 -6.59 5.47 15.15
C SER A 414 -5.86 6.81 15.25
N MET A 415 -6.37 7.83 14.55
CA MET A 415 -5.88 9.20 14.55
C MET A 415 -7.03 10.11 14.96
N THR A 416 -7.53 9.94 16.18
CA THR A 416 -8.59 10.80 16.74
C THR A 416 -8.08 12.23 16.87
N ASN A 417 -8.95 13.22 16.64
CA ASN A 417 -8.65 14.63 16.93
C ASN A 417 -8.47 14.74 18.45
N THR A 418 -7.22 14.86 18.90
CA THR A 418 -6.90 15.33 20.26
C THR A 418 -6.85 16.84 20.25
#